data_AF-A0A8S1C4G6-F1
#
_entry.id   AF-A0A8S1C4G6-F1
#
_cell.length_a   1.000
_cell.length_b   1.000
_cell.length_c   1.000
_cell.angle_alpha   90.00
_cell.angle_beta   90.00
_cell.angle_gamma   90.00
#
_symmetry.space_group_name_H-M   'P 1'
#
loop_
_entity.id
_entity.type
_entity.pdbx_description
1 polymer ?
#
loop_
_entity_poly.entity_id
_entity_poly.type
_entity_poly.pdbx_seq_one_letter_code
_entity_poly.pdbx_strand_id
1 'polypeptide(L)'
;MSNDIMSPHIRAVALLGGTLSTFQAICWGIMALLGIIGHGVCEMWDKSSVFLVSMQQMYFRNENENENCQKFTYPDDQTWHGSIMAPQSILAWMIVFLIFNCLWFFASIPLIAAWKNSRQSFTGITTSIWCVVTVMVLIVDLVACAMFGSDYGKIITTSNIVSYQYLAPPAVIMTLAARGFVLWFFNLGVLVYLLCSLPNIRKYKKALKEQKRQMSMAEMYGPPAPGHESYHNSGFIADYQRFGRSLF
;
A
#
# COMPACT_ATOMS: atom_id res chain seq x y z
N MET A 1 -2.68 -9.76 -33.93
CA MET A 1 -1.48 -9.20 -33.26
C MET A 1 -1.44 -9.72 -31.85
N SER A 2 -0.44 -10.53 -31.49
CA SER A 2 -0.40 -11.18 -30.17
C SER A 2 -0.19 -10.14 -29.08
N ASN A 3 -1.06 -10.19 -28.06
CA ASN A 3 -1.01 -9.34 -26.88
C ASN A 3 0.04 -9.81 -25.86
N ASP A 4 0.88 -10.79 -26.22
CA ASP A 4 1.73 -11.58 -25.31
C ASP A 4 3.16 -11.05 -25.14
N ILE A 5 3.49 -9.87 -25.68
CA ILE A 5 4.89 -9.40 -25.65
C ILE A 5 5.31 -8.88 -24.26
N MET A 6 4.36 -8.62 -23.35
CA MET A 6 4.70 -8.20 -21.99
C MET A 6 4.84 -9.42 -21.08
N SER A 7 5.99 -9.54 -20.40
CA SER A 7 6.33 -10.70 -19.57
C SER A 7 5.16 -11.08 -18.64
N PRO A 8 4.63 -12.32 -18.72
CA PRO A 8 3.47 -12.75 -17.96
C PRO A 8 3.68 -12.61 -16.44
N HIS A 9 4.93 -12.71 -16.00
CA HIS A 9 5.33 -12.52 -14.60
C HIS A 9 5.08 -11.09 -14.11
N ILE A 10 5.41 -10.06 -14.90
CA ILE A 10 5.20 -8.67 -14.49
C ILE A 10 3.70 -8.38 -14.34
N ARG A 11 2.89 -8.93 -15.25
CA ARG A 11 1.44 -8.80 -15.17
C ARG A 11 0.88 -9.50 -13.93
N ALA A 12 1.32 -10.73 -13.66
CA ALA A 12 0.88 -11.47 -12.47
C ALA A 12 1.24 -10.72 -11.18
N VAL A 13 2.48 -10.23 -11.06
CA VAL A 13 2.94 -9.48 -9.88
C VAL A 13 2.20 -8.16 -9.72
N ALA A 14 1.97 -7.41 -10.80
CA ALA A 14 1.22 -6.16 -10.74
C ALA A 14 -0.25 -6.37 -10.33
N LEU A 15 -0.90 -7.42 -10.85
CA LEU A 15 -2.27 -7.75 -10.48
C LEU A 15 -2.37 -8.25 -9.03
N LEU A 16 -1.43 -9.08 -8.60
CA LEU A 16 -1.34 -9.57 -7.23
C LEU A 16 -1.10 -8.42 -6.25
N GLY A 17 -0.12 -7.56 -6.57
CA GLY A 17 0.20 -6.35 -5.81
C GLY A 17 -1.02 -5.45 -5.66
N GLY A 18 -1.68 -5.10 -6.77
CA GLY A 18 -2.87 -4.25 -6.75
C GLY A 18 -4.04 -4.88 -5.98
N THR A 19 -4.28 -6.18 -6.12
CA THR A 19 -5.40 -6.87 -5.44
C THR A 19 -5.16 -6.92 -3.94
N LEU A 20 -3.95 -7.29 -3.51
CA LEU A 20 -3.59 -7.36 -2.09
C LEU A 20 -3.59 -5.98 -1.44
N SER A 21 -3.06 -4.95 -2.11
CA SER A 21 -3.11 -3.58 -1.60
C SER A 21 -4.54 -3.06 -1.49
N THR A 22 -5.43 -3.41 -2.42
CA THR A 22 -6.86 -3.06 -2.34
C THR A 22 -7.51 -3.68 -1.11
N PHE A 23 -7.29 -4.98 -0.89
CA PHE A 23 -7.84 -5.69 0.27
C PHE A 23 -7.30 -5.11 1.58
N GLN A 24 -5.99 -4.91 1.67
CA GLN A 24 -5.34 -4.32 2.85
C GLN A 24 -5.87 -2.91 3.12
N ALA A 25 -5.93 -2.05 2.11
CA ALA A 25 -6.42 -0.68 2.25
C ALA A 25 -7.87 -0.63 2.80
N ILE A 26 -8.74 -1.56 2.39
CA ILE A 26 -10.09 -1.67 2.95
C ILE A 26 -10.05 -2.10 4.41
N CYS A 27 -9.35 -3.19 4.74
CA CYS A 27 -9.30 -3.71 6.10
C CYS A 27 -8.72 -2.68 7.08
N TRP A 28 -7.59 -2.07 6.74
CA TRP A 28 -6.95 -1.07 7.58
C TRP A 28 -7.72 0.26 7.60
N GLY A 29 -8.37 0.63 6.49
CA GLY A 29 -9.27 1.78 6.43
C GLY A 29 -10.49 1.63 7.36
N ILE A 30 -11.11 0.45 7.39
CA ILE A 30 -12.21 0.15 8.32
C ILE A 30 -11.72 0.23 9.77
N MET A 31 -10.55 -0.32 10.08
CA MET A 31 -10.02 -0.27 11.46
C MET A 31 -9.65 1.16 11.89
N ALA A 32 -9.05 1.96 11.00
CA ALA A 32 -8.78 3.37 11.26
C ALA A 32 -10.09 4.15 11.50
N LEU A 33 -11.12 3.88 10.69
CA LEU A 33 -12.45 4.48 10.86
C LEU A 33 -13.07 4.09 12.20
N LEU A 34 -13.03 2.81 12.58
CA LEU A 34 -13.50 2.34 13.89
C LEU A 34 -12.75 3.02 15.04
N GLY A 35 -11.44 3.25 14.90
CA GLY A 35 -10.65 4.00 15.88
C GLY A 35 -11.10 5.46 16.01
N ILE A 36 -11.40 6.13 14.89
CA ILE A 36 -11.91 7.51 14.89
C ILE A 36 -13.29 7.59 15.55
N ILE A 37 -14.21 6.69 15.19
CA ILE A 37 -15.56 6.68 15.79
C ILE A 37 -15.47 6.31 17.28
N GLY A 38 -14.60 5.36 17.64
CA GLY A 38 -14.34 4.98 19.03
C GLY A 38 -13.77 6.12 19.88
N HIS A 39 -13.01 7.03 19.29
CA HIS A 39 -12.58 8.27 19.95
C HIS A 39 -13.75 9.23 20.20
N GLY A 40 -14.68 9.35 19.25
CA GLY A 40 -15.79 10.30 19.31
C GLY A 40 -17.00 9.85 20.14
N VAL A 41 -17.20 8.55 20.35
CA VAL A 41 -18.40 8.02 21.04
C VAL A 41 -18.02 7.10 22.19
N CYS A 42 -18.13 7.62 23.42
CA CYS A 42 -17.82 6.85 24.63
C CYS A 42 -18.75 5.65 24.88
N GLU A 43 -20.00 5.70 24.41
CA GLU A 43 -21.04 4.72 24.79
C GLU A 43 -21.14 3.50 23.89
N MET A 44 -20.42 3.46 22.76
CA MET A 44 -20.56 2.38 21.79
C MET A 44 -20.00 1.03 22.26
N TRP A 45 -19.17 1.02 23.31
CA TRP A 45 -18.37 -0.14 23.66
C TRP A 45 -19.02 -0.88 24.83
N ASP A 46 -19.25 -2.17 24.61
CA ASP A 46 -19.82 -3.05 25.63
C ASP A 46 -18.89 -3.10 26.85
N LYS A 47 -19.39 -2.60 27.98
CA LYS A 47 -18.69 -2.58 29.27
C LYS A 47 -18.37 -3.99 29.79
N SER A 48 -18.96 -5.03 29.20
CA SER A 48 -18.68 -6.43 29.53
C SER A 48 -17.26 -6.88 29.15
N SER A 49 -16.66 -6.23 28.14
CA SER A 49 -15.33 -6.60 27.65
C SER A 49 -14.25 -5.73 28.29
N VAL A 50 -13.56 -6.30 29.28
CA VAL A 50 -12.41 -5.65 29.96
C VAL A 50 -11.35 -5.18 28.95
N PHE A 51 -11.15 -5.94 27.88
CA PHE A 51 -10.23 -5.58 26.80
C PHE A 51 -10.65 -4.30 26.07
N LEU A 52 -11.92 -4.22 25.66
CA LEU A 52 -12.45 -3.06 24.95
C LEU A 52 -12.43 -1.83 25.85
N VAL A 53 -12.87 -1.98 27.10
CA VAL A 53 -12.82 -0.89 28.11
C VAL A 53 -11.40 -0.38 28.30
N SER A 54 -10.41 -1.28 28.41
CA SER A 54 -9.02 -0.90 28.64
C SER A 54 -8.38 -0.24 27.40
N MET A 55 -8.68 -0.72 26.20
CA MET A 55 -8.34 -0.07 24.91
C MET A 55 -8.84 1.38 24.88
N GLN A 56 -10.13 1.55 25.16
CA GLN A 56 -10.80 2.85 25.10
C GLN A 56 -10.20 3.83 26.12
N GLN A 57 -9.98 3.36 27.34
CA GLN A 57 -9.45 4.17 28.43
C GLN A 57 -8.00 4.59 28.20
N MET A 58 -7.18 3.74 27.60
CA MET A 58 -5.76 4.04 27.35
C MET A 58 -5.54 4.92 26.12
N TYR A 59 -6.23 4.65 25.01
CA TYR A 59 -5.88 5.21 23.71
C TYR A 59 -6.90 6.18 23.13
N PHE A 60 -8.15 6.17 23.60
CA PHE A 60 -9.25 6.87 22.93
C PHE A 60 -9.97 7.90 23.78
N ARG A 61 -9.63 8.04 25.06
CA ARG A 61 -10.30 9.00 25.95
C ARG A 61 -9.69 10.40 25.89
N ASN A 62 -10.47 11.40 25.51
CA ASN A 62 -10.08 12.80 25.62
C ASN A 62 -10.22 13.25 27.09
N GLU A 63 -9.16 13.83 27.68
CA GLU A 63 -9.19 14.28 29.09
C GLU A 63 -10.21 15.41 29.34
N ASN A 64 -10.62 16.10 28.27
CA ASN A 64 -11.48 17.29 28.33
C ASN A 64 -12.96 17.03 28.04
N GLU A 65 -13.38 15.80 27.73
CA GLU A 65 -14.78 15.51 27.33
C GLU A 65 -15.48 14.54 28.30
N ASN A 66 -16.57 15.06 28.89
CA ASN A 66 -17.68 14.39 29.57
C ASN A 66 -17.39 13.59 30.87
N GLU A 67 -18.00 14.06 31.96
CA GLU A 67 -18.10 13.39 33.27
C GLU A 67 -18.75 11.99 33.19
N ASN A 68 -19.43 11.67 32.09
CA ASN A 68 -20.14 10.41 31.87
C ASN A 68 -19.22 9.23 31.51
N CYS A 69 -17.96 9.46 31.13
CA CYS A 69 -17.01 8.39 30.85
C CYS A 69 -16.16 8.14 32.11
N GLN A 70 -16.34 6.97 32.76
CA GLN A 70 -15.61 6.62 33.97
C GLN A 70 -14.09 6.79 33.77
N LYS A 71 -13.48 7.59 34.65
CA LYS A 71 -12.03 7.80 34.66
C LYS A 71 -11.35 6.50 35.04
N PHE A 72 -10.55 5.96 34.12
CA PHE A 72 -9.58 4.95 34.51
C PHE A 72 -8.54 5.65 35.38
N THR A 73 -8.64 5.43 36.68
CA THR A 73 -7.59 5.83 37.60
C THR A 73 -6.52 4.76 37.50
N TYR A 74 -5.34 5.13 37.00
CA TYR A 74 -4.20 4.23 37.13
C TYR A 74 -3.95 4.01 38.62
N PRO A 75 -3.56 2.80 39.04
CA PRO A 75 -3.32 2.52 40.45
C PRO A 75 -2.18 3.35 41.10
N ASP A 76 -1.41 4.14 40.32
CA ASP A 76 -0.47 5.15 40.81
C ASP A 76 -0.37 6.33 39.82
N ASP A 77 -0.94 7.47 40.20
CA ASP A 77 -1.28 8.61 39.32
C ASP A 77 -0.10 9.53 38.92
N GLN A 78 1.17 9.24 39.28
CA GLN A 78 2.26 10.22 39.09
C GLN A 78 3.35 9.86 38.07
N THR A 79 3.57 8.59 37.71
CA THR A 79 4.70 8.21 36.83
C THR A 79 4.34 7.92 35.38
N TRP A 80 3.04 7.77 35.04
CA TRP A 80 2.61 7.32 33.71
C TRP A 80 2.34 8.47 32.71
N HIS A 81 2.06 9.68 33.22
CA HIS A 81 1.57 10.82 32.42
C HIS A 81 2.54 11.39 31.37
N GLY A 82 3.82 10.97 31.37
CA GLY A 82 4.82 11.49 30.42
C GLY A 82 5.28 10.50 29.34
N SER A 83 4.83 9.25 29.36
CA SER A 83 5.50 8.17 28.63
C SER A 83 4.71 7.59 27.45
N ILE A 84 3.38 7.56 27.52
CA ILE A 84 2.50 6.94 26.50
C ILE A 84 1.92 8.03 25.58
N MET A 85 1.63 7.71 24.32
CA MET A 85 0.96 8.64 23.43
C MET A 85 -0.35 9.17 24.00
N ALA A 86 -0.51 10.49 23.94
CA ALA A 86 -1.77 11.13 24.27
C ALA A 86 -2.87 10.66 23.29
N PRO A 87 -4.12 10.44 23.76
CA PRO A 87 -5.25 10.01 22.93
C PRO A 87 -5.49 10.86 21.69
N GLN A 88 -5.24 12.17 21.76
CA GLN A 88 -5.31 13.09 20.62
C GLN A 88 -4.26 12.78 19.54
N SER A 89 -3.07 12.33 19.94
CA SER A 89 -2.01 11.90 19.01
C SER A 89 -2.42 10.63 18.29
N ILE A 90 -3.04 9.67 19.01
CA ILE A 90 -3.55 8.43 18.41
C ILE A 90 -4.67 8.73 17.43
N LEU A 91 -5.60 9.63 17.76
CA LEU A 91 -6.64 10.08 16.82
C LEU A 91 -6.01 10.67 15.55
N ALA A 92 -5.03 11.57 15.69
CA ALA A 92 -4.34 12.16 14.55
C ALA A 92 -3.70 11.09 13.65
N TRP A 93 -3.07 10.08 14.27
CA TRP A 93 -2.52 8.93 13.54
C TRP A 93 -3.57 8.10 12.81
N MET A 94 -4.73 7.85 13.43
CA MET A 94 -5.83 7.13 12.77
C MET A 94 -6.37 7.89 11.55
N ILE A 95 -6.43 9.22 11.62
CA ILE A 95 -6.80 10.07 10.46
C ILE A 95 -5.76 9.97 9.35
N VAL A 96 -4.47 10.08 9.70
CA VAL A 96 -3.36 9.91 8.74
C VAL A 96 -3.45 8.54 8.06
N PHE A 97 -3.65 7.48 8.84
CA PHE A 97 -3.84 6.12 8.32
C PHE A 97 -5.03 6.04 7.37
N LEU A 98 -6.17 6.63 7.72
CA LEU A 98 -7.35 6.61 6.86
C LEU A 98 -7.06 7.29 5.51
N ILE A 99 -6.42 8.46 5.52
CA ILE A 99 -6.05 9.19 4.30
C ILE A 99 -5.14 8.34 3.40
N PHE A 100 -4.08 7.76 3.96
CA PHE A 100 -3.13 6.94 3.19
C PHE A 100 -3.78 5.66 2.66
N ASN A 101 -4.65 5.01 3.45
CA ASN A 101 -5.40 3.84 2.98
C ASN A 101 -6.36 4.20 1.84
N CYS A 102 -7.04 5.36 1.90
CA CYS A 102 -7.86 5.83 0.78
C CYS A 102 -7.02 6.07 -0.47
N LEU A 103 -5.90 6.80 -0.37
CA LEU A 103 -5.00 7.03 -1.51
C LEU A 103 -4.49 5.71 -2.10
N TRP A 104 -4.14 4.76 -1.24
CA TRP A 104 -3.63 3.46 -1.66
C TRP A 104 -4.69 2.60 -2.35
N PHE A 105 -5.93 2.60 -1.83
CA PHE A 105 -7.09 1.99 -2.48
C PHE A 105 -7.33 2.57 -3.88
N PHE A 106 -7.41 3.90 -3.98
CA PHE A 106 -7.63 4.59 -5.26
C PHE A 106 -6.47 4.46 -6.24
N ALA A 107 -5.23 4.27 -5.77
CA ALA A 107 -4.09 3.96 -6.65
C ALA A 107 -4.10 2.51 -7.14
N SER A 108 -4.66 1.58 -6.34
CA SER A 108 -4.68 0.15 -6.64
C SER A 108 -5.71 -0.22 -7.71
N ILE A 109 -6.88 0.41 -7.72
CA ILE A 109 -7.93 0.13 -8.72
C ILE A 109 -7.45 0.40 -10.17
N PRO A 110 -6.87 1.57 -10.51
CA PRO A 110 -6.35 1.86 -11.84
C PRO A 110 -5.18 0.95 -12.23
N LEU A 111 -4.37 0.51 -11.26
CA LEU A 111 -3.32 -0.48 -11.52
C LEU A 111 -3.93 -1.79 -12.00
N ILE A 112 -4.87 -2.35 -11.24
CA ILE A 112 -5.57 -3.59 -11.62
C ILE A 112 -6.24 -3.43 -12.99
N ALA A 113 -6.99 -2.34 -13.19
CA ALA A 113 -7.70 -2.10 -14.44
C ALA A 113 -6.76 -1.98 -15.65
N ALA A 114 -5.61 -1.29 -15.50
CA ALA A 114 -4.63 -1.13 -16.57
C ALA A 114 -3.99 -2.47 -16.98
N TRP A 115 -3.63 -3.31 -15.99
CA TRP A 115 -2.99 -4.59 -16.23
C TRP A 115 -3.94 -5.73 -16.60
N LYS A 116 -5.21 -5.66 -16.16
CA LYS A 116 -6.26 -6.61 -16.56
C LYS A 116 -6.64 -6.43 -18.03
N ASN A 117 -6.88 -5.18 -18.44
CA ASN A 117 -7.33 -4.83 -19.80
C ASN A 117 -6.18 -4.65 -20.80
N SER A 118 -4.93 -4.94 -20.41
CA SER A 118 -3.74 -4.76 -21.24
C SER A 118 -3.64 -3.37 -21.88
N ARG A 119 -4.09 -2.32 -21.18
CA ARG A 119 -4.04 -0.93 -21.67
C ARG A 119 -2.62 -0.36 -21.52
N GLN A 120 -1.74 -0.73 -22.46
CA GLN A 120 -0.31 -0.41 -22.46
C GLN A 120 0.00 1.09 -22.38
N SER A 121 -0.92 1.98 -22.78
CA SER A 121 -0.73 3.42 -22.63
C SER A 121 -0.71 3.86 -21.16
N PHE A 122 -1.48 3.21 -20.30
CA PHE A 122 -1.69 3.59 -18.90
C PHE A 122 -0.87 2.78 -17.90
N THR A 123 -0.46 1.54 -18.23
CA THR A 123 0.25 0.64 -17.30
C THR A 123 1.49 1.28 -16.66
N GLY A 124 2.35 1.94 -17.44
CA GLY A 124 3.55 2.57 -16.89
C GLY A 124 3.26 3.72 -15.92
N ILE A 125 2.20 4.49 -16.16
CA ILE A 125 1.82 5.64 -15.31
C ILE A 125 1.17 5.12 -14.03
N THR A 126 0.19 4.21 -14.14
CA THR A 126 -0.51 3.65 -12.97
C THR A 126 0.42 2.85 -12.08
N THR A 127 1.36 2.07 -12.64
CA THR A 127 2.41 1.41 -11.86
C THR A 127 3.31 2.40 -11.13
N SER A 128 3.70 3.51 -11.78
CA SER A 128 4.55 4.52 -11.13
C SER A 128 3.82 5.20 -9.95
N ILE A 129 2.56 5.60 -10.14
CA ILE A 129 1.73 6.19 -9.08
C ILE A 129 1.56 5.21 -7.92
N TRP A 130 1.21 3.96 -8.22
CA TRP A 130 1.05 2.93 -7.20
C TRP A 130 2.35 2.72 -6.41
N CYS A 131 3.51 2.66 -7.07
CA CYS A 131 4.80 2.52 -6.38
C CYS A 131 5.06 3.68 -5.41
N VAL A 132 4.81 4.93 -5.83
CA VAL A 132 5.00 6.11 -4.95
C VAL A 132 4.08 6.05 -3.74
N VAL A 133 2.79 5.75 -3.94
CA VAL A 133 1.83 5.66 -2.83
C VAL A 133 2.20 4.51 -1.89
N THR A 134 2.60 3.35 -2.41
CA THR A 134 3.07 2.22 -1.60
C THR A 134 4.30 2.61 -0.77
N VAL A 135 5.28 3.34 -1.32
CA VAL A 135 6.42 3.84 -0.53
C VAL A 135 5.96 4.72 0.64
N MET A 136 5.01 5.64 0.40
CA MET A 136 4.49 6.49 1.47
C MET A 136 3.80 5.67 2.57
N VAL A 137 2.96 4.69 2.19
CA VAL A 137 2.31 3.77 3.14
C VAL A 137 3.36 3.00 3.95
N LEU A 138 4.40 2.46 3.31
CA LEU A 138 5.47 1.73 4.00
C LEU A 138 6.21 2.60 5.03
N ILE A 139 6.38 3.90 4.76
CA ILE A 139 6.98 4.86 5.71
C ILE A 139 6.04 5.10 6.90
N VAL A 140 4.76 5.35 6.63
CA VAL A 140 3.75 5.57 7.67
C VAL A 140 3.64 4.35 8.59
N ASP A 141 3.60 3.14 8.02
CA ASP A 141 3.56 1.89 8.77
C ASP A 141 4.80 1.71 9.64
N LEU A 142 6.00 2.03 9.12
CA LEU A 142 7.25 1.93 9.87
C LEU A 142 7.27 2.88 11.07
N VAL A 143 6.84 4.14 10.85
CA VAL A 143 6.78 5.14 11.93
C VAL A 143 5.79 4.70 13.00
N ALA A 144 4.59 4.27 12.61
CA ALA A 144 3.59 3.80 13.55
C ALA A 144 4.06 2.55 14.32
N CYS A 145 4.71 1.60 13.64
CA CYS A 145 5.27 0.42 14.30
C CYS A 145 6.33 0.79 15.35
N ALA A 146 7.23 1.73 15.04
CA ALA A 146 8.24 2.20 15.98
C ALA A 146 7.60 2.92 17.18
N MET A 147 6.57 3.74 16.90
CA MET A 147 5.86 4.50 17.92
C MET A 147 5.07 3.60 18.88
N PHE A 148 4.22 2.71 18.37
CA PHE A 148 3.47 1.75 19.20
C PHE A 148 4.38 0.73 19.88
N GLY A 149 5.50 0.36 19.24
CA GLY A 149 6.53 -0.49 19.85
C GLY A 149 7.21 0.20 21.05
N SER A 150 7.44 1.52 20.97
CA SER A 150 7.96 2.30 22.10
C SER A 150 6.97 2.30 23.27
N ASP A 151 5.70 2.60 23.01
CA ASP A 151 4.64 2.59 24.03
C ASP A 151 4.51 1.22 24.70
N TYR A 152 4.52 0.14 23.91
CA TYR A 152 4.50 -1.22 24.44
C TYR A 152 5.70 -1.52 25.35
N GLY A 153 6.92 -1.16 24.91
CA GLY A 153 8.13 -1.36 25.70
C GLY A 153 8.07 -0.65 27.05
N LYS A 154 7.58 0.60 27.07
CA LYS A 154 7.39 1.40 28.29
C LYS A 154 6.34 0.80 29.23
N ILE A 155 5.23 0.31 28.67
CA ILE A 155 4.18 -0.34 29.46
C ILE A 155 4.74 -1.60 30.12
N ILE A 156 5.44 -2.45 29.38
CA ILE A 156 6.06 -3.67 29.95
C ILE A 156 7.00 -3.34 31.09
N THR A 157 7.94 -2.41 30.89
CA THR A 157 8.96 -2.11 31.91
C THR A 157 8.37 -1.51 33.18
N THR A 158 7.24 -0.82 33.08
CA THR A 158 6.56 -0.19 34.22
C THR A 158 5.56 -1.15 34.86
N SER A 159 5.16 -2.22 34.16
CA SER A 159 4.08 -3.15 34.55
C SER A 159 4.47 -4.31 35.46
N ASN A 160 5.61 -4.28 36.15
CA ASN A 160 5.99 -5.32 37.14
C ASN A 160 4.93 -5.55 38.26
N ILE A 161 3.86 -4.76 38.29
CA ILE A 161 2.78 -4.74 39.28
C ILE A 161 1.37 -4.81 38.62
N VAL A 162 1.25 -4.86 37.28
CA VAL A 162 -0.03 -4.61 36.59
C VAL A 162 -0.63 -5.91 36.05
N SER A 163 -1.87 -6.22 36.45
CA SER A 163 -2.65 -7.39 35.99
C SER A 163 -2.66 -7.52 34.46
N TYR A 164 -2.56 -8.77 33.96
CA TYR A 164 -2.61 -9.16 32.53
C TYR A 164 -3.66 -8.43 31.68
N GLN A 165 -4.77 -8.04 32.31
CA GLN A 165 -5.89 -7.33 31.69
C GLN A 165 -5.50 -5.97 31.09
N TYR A 166 -4.46 -5.32 31.61
CA TYR A 166 -3.98 -4.02 31.13
C TYR A 166 -2.84 -4.12 30.10
N LEU A 167 -2.18 -5.29 30.00
CA LEU A 167 -1.18 -5.54 28.96
C LEU A 167 -1.81 -5.94 27.62
N ALA A 168 -3.00 -6.53 27.64
CA ALA A 168 -3.64 -7.04 26.43
C ALA A 168 -3.96 -5.96 25.38
N PRO A 169 -4.53 -4.79 25.72
CA PRO A 169 -4.77 -3.70 24.77
C PRO A 169 -3.53 -3.22 23.99
N PRO A 170 -2.44 -2.78 24.65
CA PRO A 170 -1.23 -2.33 23.95
C PRO A 170 -0.56 -3.48 23.19
N ALA A 171 -0.59 -4.71 23.72
CA ALA A 171 -0.09 -5.88 23.00
C ALA A 171 -0.88 -6.12 21.70
N VAL A 172 -2.20 -5.96 21.71
CA VAL A 172 -3.04 -6.13 20.52
C VAL A 172 -2.86 -4.97 19.54
N ILE A 173 -2.80 -3.71 19.99
CA ILE A 173 -2.47 -2.57 19.11
C ILE A 173 -1.10 -2.76 18.48
N MET A 174 -0.09 -3.13 19.28
CA MET A 174 1.24 -3.42 18.77
C MET A 174 1.21 -4.61 17.79
N THR A 175 0.47 -5.68 18.09
CA THR A 175 0.35 -6.84 17.19
C THR A 175 -0.40 -6.49 15.91
N LEU A 176 -1.39 -5.59 15.96
CA LEU A 176 -2.09 -5.08 14.78
C LEU A 176 -1.15 -4.22 13.93
N ALA A 177 -0.38 -3.33 14.56
CA ALA A 177 0.66 -2.55 13.90
C ALA A 177 1.77 -3.45 13.30
N ALA A 178 2.19 -4.48 14.03
CA ALA A 178 3.19 -5.46 13.62
C ALA A 178 2.66 -6.51 12.62
N ARG A 179 1.36 -6.78 12.56
CA ARG A 179 0.78 -7.58 11.48
C ARG A 179 0.84 -6.83 10.15
N GLY A 180 0.73 -5.49 10.19
CA GLY A 180 1.12 -4.63 9.08
C GLY A 180 2.57 -4.90 8.63
N PHE A 181 3.49 -5.15 9.56
CA PHE A 181 4.91 -5.42 9.29
C PHE A 181 5.19 -6.72 8.51
N VAL A 182 4.40 -7.79 8.68
CA VAL A 182 4.58 -9.00 7.84
C VAL A 182 4.13 -8.73 6.41
N LEU A 183 3.00 -8.05 6.24
CA LEU A 183 2.49 -7.63 4.93
C LEU A 183 3.38 -6.55 4.29
N TRP A 184 4.11 -5.79 5.10
CA TRP A 184 5.09 -4.79 4.69
C TRP A 184 6.21 -5.41 3.84
N PHE A 185 6.77 -6.56 4.23
CA PHE A 185 7.79 -7.23 3.42
C PHE A 185 7.25 -7.68 2.07
N PHE A 186 6.00 -8.15 2.04
CA PHE A 186 5.36 -8.53 0.79
C PHE A 186 5.18 -7.31 -0.13
N ASN A 187 4.64 -6.21 0.41
CA ASN A 187 4.45 -4.96 -0.31
C ASN A 187 5.79 -4.38 -0.79
N LEU A 188 6.84 -4.44 0.03
CA LEU A 188 8.21 -4.04 -0.34
C LEU A 188 8.76 -4.92 -1.46
N GLY A 189 8.59 -6.24 -1.39
CA GLY A 189 9.05 -7.16 -2.43
C GLY A 189 8.38 -6.88 -3.79
N VAL A 190 7.05 -6.71 -3.79
CA VAL A 190 6.29 -6.33 -4.99
C VAL A 190 6.74 -4.96 -5.51
N LEU A 191 6.92 -3.98 -4.62
CA LEU A 191 7.38 -2.64 -4.95
C LEU A 191 8.75 -2.69 -5.65
N VAL A 192 9.74 -3.34 -5.05
CA VAL A 192 11.10 -3.46 -5.61
C VAL A 192 11.04 -4.14 -6.97
N TYR A 193 10.29 -5.23 -7.09
CA TYR A 193 10.14 -5.95 -8.36
C TYR A 193 9.53 -5.06 -9.47
N LEU A 194 8.45 -4.33 -9.17
CA LEU A 194 7.80 -3.45 -10.13
C LEU A 194 8.69 -2.25 -10.50
N LEU A 195 9.41 -1.66 -9.53
CA LEU A 195 10.37 -0.58 -9.78
C LEU A 195 11.49 -1.04 -10.72
N CYS A 196 12.07 -2.21 -10.48
CA CYS A 196 13.10 -2.80 -11.37
C CYS A 196 12.54 -3.12 -12.76
N SER A 197 11.24 -3.41 -12.86
CA SER A 197 10.55 -3.70 -14.13
C SER A 197 10.15 -2.45 -14.93
N LEU A 198 10.07 -1.27 -14.30
CA LEU A 198 9.64 -0.02 -14.95
C LEU A 198 10.47 0.38 -16.18
N PRO A 199 11.83 0.31 -16.16
CA PRO A 199 12.64 0.62 -17.34
C PRO A 199 12.29 -0.26 -18.53
N ASN A 200 12.04 -1.55 -18.30
CA ASN A 200 11.68 -2.51 -19.35
C ASN A 200 10.30 -2.19 -19.94
N ILE A 201 9.32 -1.85 -19.09
CA ILE A 201 7.98 -1.39 -19.53
C ILE A 201 8.11 -0.12 -20.40
N ARG A 202 8.97 0.83 -20.01
CA ARG A 202 9.19 2.08 -20.76
C ARG A 202 9.86 1.82 -22.11
N LYS A 203 10.89 0.97 -22.17
CA LYS A 203 11.56 0.58 -23.42
C LYS A 203 10.57 -0.07 -24.38
N TYR A 204 9.77 -1.01 -23.89
CA TYR A 204 8.74 -1.69 -24.68
C TYR A 204 7.71 -0.70 -25.27
N LYS A 205 7.20 0.23 -24.45
CA LYS A 205 6.26 1.25 -24.91
C LYS A 205 6.85 2.15 -26.01
N LYS A 206 8.15 2.49 -25.93
CA LYS A 206 8.84 3.27 -26.97
C LYS A 206 8.95 2.46 -28.28
N ALA A 207 9.39 1.21 -28.21
CA ALA A 207 9.52 0.34 -29.38
C ALA A 207 8.18 0.15 -30.10
N LEU A 208 7.10 -0.07 -29.35
CA LEU A 208 5.76 -0.20 -29.94
C LEU A 208 5.27 1.09 -30.60
N LYS A 209 5.55 2.25 -29.99
CA LYS A 209 5.19 3.55 -30.59
C LYS A 209 5.93 3.75 -31.92
N GLU A 210 7.19 3.36 -31.98
CA GLU A 210 7.99 3.45 -33.19
C GLU A 210 7.50 2.48 -34.28
N GLN A 211 7.17 1.24 -33.92
CA GLN A 211 6.58 0.27 -34.84
C GLN A 211 5.24 0.78 -35.42
N LYS A 212 4.38 1.38 -34.59
CA LYS A 212 3.12 1.98 -35.07
C LYS A 212 3.36 3.13 -36.04
N ARG A 213 4.38 3.96 -35.79
CA ARG A 213 4.77 5.04 -36.71
C ARG A 213 5.27 4.49 -38.05
N GLN A 214 6.12 3.47 -38.02
CA GLN A 214 6.62 2.82 -39.23
C GLN A 214 5.49 2.21 -40.07
N MET A 215 4.54 1.51 -39.44
CA MET A 215 3.37 0.96 -40.13
C MET A 215 2.48 2.06 -40.74
N SER A 216 2.25 3.16 -40.02
CA SER A 216 1.47 4.28 -40.56
C SER A 216 2.15 4.97 -41.74
N MET A 217 3.49 5.02 -41.77
CA MET A 217 4.23 5.54 -42.92
C MET A 217 4.13 4.57 -44.11
N ALA A 218 4.32 3.27 -43.89
CA ALA A 218 4.21 2.27 -44.95
C ALA A 218 2.82 2.26 -45.61
N GLU A 219 1.76 2.46 -44.82
CA GLU A 219 0.39 2.57 -45.34
C GLU A 219 0.18 3.85 -46.16
N MET A 220 0.78 4.98 -45.74
CA MET A 220 0.70 6.25 -46.45
C MET A 220 1.40 6.23 -47.82
N TYR A 221 2.52 5.52 -47.94
CA TYR A 221 3.27 5.45 -49.20
C TYR A 221 2.74 4.41 -50.20
N GLY A 222 1.72 3.62 -49.83
CA GLY A 222 1.17 2.55 -50.66
C GLY A 222 2.17 1.42 -50.92
N PRO A 223 1.71 0.27 -51.45
CA PRO A 223 2.62 -0.76 -51.92
C PRO A 223 3.52 -0.17 -53.03
N PRO A 224 4.84 -0.42 -53.00
CA PRO A 224 5.71 0.01 -54.08
C PRO A 224 5.17 -0.52 -55.40
N ALA A 225 5.12 0.33 -56.43
CA ALA A 225 4.62 -0.05 -57.74
C ALA A 225 5.33 -1.34 -58.23
N PRO A 226 4.59 -2.33 -58.74
CA PRO A 226 5.17 -3.59 -59.21
C PRO A 226 6.12 -3.28 -60.38
N GLY A 227 7.43 -3.33 -60.12
CA GLY A 227 8.46 -2.97 -61.10
C GLY A 227 9.82 -2.59 -60.53
N HIS A 228 9.92 -2.25 -59.24
CA HIS A 228 11.21 -2.04 -58.57
C HIS A 228 11.52 -3.19 -57.59
N GLU A 229 12.29 -4.17 -58.04
CA GLU A 229 12.93 -5.18 -57.17
C GLU A 229 13.91 -4.48 -56.20
N SER A 230 13.41 -4.10 -55.02
CA SER A 230 14.25 -3.56 -53.95
C SER A 230 14.89 -4.70 -53.17
N TYR A 231 16.14 -5.04 -53.53
CA TYR A 231 17.02 -6.00 -52.85
C TYR A 231 17.40 -5.60 -51.40
N HIS A 232 16.87 -4.51 -50.85
CA HIS A 232 17.41 -3.92 -49.62
C HIS A 232 16.68 -4.28 -48.31
N ASN A 233 15.57 -5.01 -48.34
CA ASN A 233 14.70 -5.18 -47.16
C ASN A 233 14.85 -6.51 -46.40
N SER A 234 15.67 -7.45 -46.89
CA SER A 234 15.89 -8.76 -46.25
C SER A 234 16.75 -8.69 -44.98
N GLY A 235 17.65 -7.69 -44.87
CA GLY A 235 18.49 -7.51 -43.68
C GLY A 235 17.73 -6.98 -42.46
N PHE A 236 16.74 -6.10 -42.66
CA PHE A 236 16.06 -5.40 -41.56
C PHE A 236 15.13 -6.31 -40.75
N ILE A 237 14.52 -7.31 -41.40
CA ILE A 237 13.66 -8.30 -40.73
C ILE A 237 14.51 -9.29 -39.89
N ALA A 238 15.74 -9.59 -40.32
CA ALA A 238 16.63 -10.51 -39.62
C ALA A 238 17.17 -9.94 -38.30
N ASP A 239 17.52 -8.65 -38.26
CA ASP A 239 18.00 -8.01 -37.03
C ASP A 239 16.89 -7.84 -35.97
N TYR A 240 15.64 -7.64 -36.39
CA TYR A 240 14.49 -7.58 -35.48
C TYR A 240 14.22 -8.92 -34.78
N GLN A 241 14.38 -10.05 -35.48
CA GLN A 241 14.25 -11.38 -34.86
C GLN A 241 15.40 -11.67 -33.88
N ARG A 242 16.59 -11.09 -34.09
CA ARG A 242 17.75 -11.24 -33.20
C ARG A 242 17.57 -10.48 -31.89
N PHE A 243 17.04 -9.26 -31.94
CA PHE A 243 16.80 -8.46 -30.74
C PHE A 243 15.75 -9.10 -29.80
N GLY A 244 14.73 -9.74 -30.37
CA GLY A 244 13.69 -10.44 -29.61
C GLY A 244 14.17 -11.64 -28.79
N ARG A 245 15.28 -12.29 -29.18
CA ARG A 245 15.85 -13.44 -28.43
C ARG A 245 16.78 -13.06 -27.28
N SER A 246 17.27 -11.82 -27.24
CA SER A 246 18.23 -11.37 -26.20
C SER A 246 17.58 -10.84 -24.91
N LEU A 247 16.26 -10.80 -24.88
CA LEU A 247 15.46 -10.20 -23.80
C LEU A 247 14.68 -11.23 -22.96
N PHE A 248 14.93 -12.53 -23.19
CA PHE A 248 14.41 -13.65 -22.42
C PHE A 248 15.55 -14.46 -21.84
#